data_AF-A0A533SM44-F1
#
_entry.id   AF-A0A533SM44-F1
#
_cell.length_a   1.000
_cell.length_b   1.000
_cell.length_c   1.000
_cell.angle_alpha   90.00
_cell.angle_beta   90.00
_cell.angle_gamma   90.00
#
_symmetry.space_group_name_H-M   'P 1'
#
loop_
_entity.id
_entity.type
_entity.pdbx_description
1 polymer ?
#
loop_
_entity_poly.entity_id
_entity_poly.type
_entity_poly.pdbx_seq_one_letter_code
_entity_poly.pdbx_strand_id
1 'polypeptide(L)'
;MRVPFYLAFADNADLTLTTNFQEKIGWSESAKLRYILAENHRGEAEIKILKGFDSEGAEAEIRADHISRFVGDATLDILADYVTDKARYKELGDTLEERSTLLKKSYIYFSDSTGYGSLFGLGRWTESFNTPQDETLQQLPSLGLWGKEYALWGPFYGLTDAVFDNFTREVGVKGERLRLSQGFAISRAVGSVGSKAMGGLKANLYRSGGEEYEETAPWALAEVSHSSLGYLGAADILLTPSLSWNFQGEGEDSQAPYFDANDDFSKKSRITPKLESLALLGGRDLIHLSVQKPLDLLSVTDGEINKNDWLPLKGEVGIWPLERLEIFGDGEHE
;
A
#
# COMPACT_ATOMS: atom_id res chain seq x y z
N MET A 1 -19.08 14.06 -28.41
CA MET A 1 -18.49 13.47 -29.63
C MET A 1 -17.01 13.27 -29.37
N ARG A 2 -16.46 12.07 -29.59
CA ARG A 2 -15.04 11.78 -29.39
C ARG A 2 -14.41 11.34 -30.71
N VAL A 3 -13.32 11.99 -31.10
CA VAL A 3 -12.62 11.74 -32.37
C VAL A 3 -11.16 11.41 -32.09
N PRO A 4 -10.77 10.12 -32.13
CA PRO A 4 -9.38 9.71 -31.98
C PRO A 4 -8.64 9.68 -33.33
N PHE A 5 -7.38 10.07 -33.31
CA PHE A 5 -6.41 9.90 -34.39
C PHE A 5 -5.20 9.11 -33.88
N TYR A 6 -4.90 8.00 -34.53
CA TYR A 6 -3.83 7.08 -34.12
C TYR A 6 -2.63 7.18 -35.08
N LEU A 7 -1.43 7.28 -34.52
CA LEU A 7 -0.17 7.34 -35.25
C LEU A 7 0.85 6.38 -34.63
N ALA A 8 1.09 5.25 -35.29
CA ALA A 8 2.27 4.42 -35.03
C ALA A 8 3.45 5.00 -35.82
N PHE A 9 4.41 5.63 -35.11
CA PHE A 9 5.57 6.26 -35.74
C PHE A 9 6.86 5.45 -35.58
N ALA A 10 6.85 4.43 -34.71
CA ALA A 10 7.91 3.45 -34.55
C ALA A 10 7.34 2.09 -34.12
N ASP A 11 8.11 1.01 -34.29
CA ASP A 11 7.69 -0.34 -33.88
C ASP A 11 7.47 -0.47 -32.36
N ASN A 12 8.07 0.42 -31.59
CA ASN A 12 8.05 0.43 -30.13
C ASN A 12 7.38 1.68 -29.54
N ALA A 13 6.74 2.52 -30.36
CA ALA A 13 6.07 3.72 -29.88
C ALA A 13 4.89 4.17 -30.76
N ASP A 14 3.83 4.63 -30.11
CA ASP A 14 2.68 5.23 -30.78
C ASP A 14 2.16 6.48 -30.06
N LEU A 15 1.45 7.31 -30.83
CA LEU A 15 0.80 8.52 -30.38
C LEU A 15 -0.69 8.46 -30.73
N THR A 16 -1.54 8.73 -29.75
CA THR A 16 -2.98 8.91 -29.95
C THR A 16 -3.35 10.34 -29.62
N LEU A 17 -3.91 11.06 -30.59
CA LEU A 17 -4.50 12.37 -30.39
C LEU A 17 -6.01 12.21 -30.27
N THR A 18 -6.63 12.79 -29.25
CA THR A 18 -8.08 12.71 -29.05
C THR A 18 -8.67 14.09 -28.89
N THR A 19 -9.70 14.40 -29.67
CA THR A 19 -10.58 15.55 -29.39
C THR A 19 -11.90 15.02 -28.85
N ASN A 20 -12.33 15.51 -27.70
CA ASN A 20 -13.63 15.20 -27.12
C ASN A 20 -14.45 16.47 -26.96
N PHE A 21 -15.66 16.47 -27.51
CA PHE A 21 -16.61 17.57 -27.39
C PHE A 21 -17.79 17.15 -26.52
N GLN A 22 -18.05 17.90 -25.46
CA GLN A 22 -19.10 17.68 -24.50
C GLN A 22 -20.06 18.87 -24.50
N GLU A 23 -21.26 18.68 -25.06
CA GLU A 23 -22.22 19.76 -25.36
C GLU A 23 -22.54 20.70 -24.19
N LYS A 24 -22.48 20.21 -22.94
CA LYS A 24 -22.83 20.99 -21.74
C LYS A 24 -21.63 21.49 -20.94
N ILE A 25 -20.44 20.99 -21.20
CA ILE A 25 -19.26 21.21 -20.35
C ILE A 25 -18.22 21.99 -21.13
N GLY A 26 -17.86 21.53 -22.33
CA GLY A 26 -16.79 22.12 -23.12
C GLY A 26 -16.16 21.12 -24.08
N TRP A 27 -14.86 21.23 -24.29
CA TRP A 27 -14.10 20.25 -25.04
C TRP A 27 -12.75 19.96 -24.39
N SER A 28 -12.20 18.79 -24.71
CA SER A 28 -10.87 18.38 -24.33
C SER A 28 -10.06 17.94 -25.54
N GLU A 29 -8.76 18.17 -25.46
CA GLU A 29 -7.76 17.67 -26.41
C GLU A 29 -6.71 16.90 -25.62
N SER A 30 -6.42 15.66 -26.01
CA SER A 30 -5.34 14.89 -25.39
C SER A 30 -4.36 14.33 -26.38
N ALA A 31 -3.10 14.26 -25.96
CA ALA A 31 -2.01 13.62 -26.68
C ALA A 31 -1.40 12.55 -25.77
N LYS A 32 -1.60 11.29 -26.14
CA LYS A 32 -1.18 10.11 -25.39
C LYS A 32 -0.09 9.36 -26.14
N LEU A 33 1.11 9.33 -25.58
CA LEU A 33 2.28 8.61 -26.07
C LEU A 33 2.43 7.30 -25.30
N ARG A 34 2.56 6.18 -26.00
CA ARG A 34 2.92 4.87 -25.41
C ARG A 34 4.24 4.41 -26.00
N TYR A 35 5.11 3.85 -25.16
CA TYR A 35 6.43 3.42 -25.60
C TYR A 35 6.93 2.18 -24.85
N ILE A 36 7.78 1.41 -25.55
CA ILE A 36 8.55 0.29 -25.02
C ILE A 36 10.02 0.57 -25.31
N LEU A 37 10.83 0.82 -24.29
CA LEU A 37 12.26 1.10 -24.47
C LEU A 37 13.07 -0.19 -24.64
N ALA A 38 12.70 -1.23 -23.90
CA ALA A 38 13.31 -2.55 -23.93
C ALA A 38 12.36 -3.57 -23.26
N GLU A 39 12.73 -4.85 -23.27
CA GLU A 39 12.02 -5.88 -22.51
C GLU A 39 11.93 -5.47 -21.03
N ASN A 40 10.72 -5.42 -20.47
CA ASN A 40 10.43 -4.94 -19.11
C ASN A 40 10.69 -3.44 -18.82
N HIS A 41 10.85 -2.63 -19.86
CA HIS A 41 10.97 -1.16 -19.75
C HIS A 41 9.91 -0.50 -20.63
N ARG A 42 8.82 -0.03 -20.04
CA ARG A 42 7.69 0.54 -20.77
C ARG A 42 7.05 1.70 -20.02
N GLY A 43 6.35 2.54 -20.76
CA GLY A 43 5.59 3.61 -20.14
C GLY A 43 4.58 4.25 -21.07
N GLU A 44 3.85 5.18 -20.49
CA GLU A 44 2.83 5.98 -21.12
C GLU A 44 2.93 7.41 -20.60
N ALA A 45 2.65 8.39 -21.45
CA ALA A 45 2.50 9.78 -21.06
C ALA A 45 1.30 10.39 -21.78
N GLU A 46 0.47 11.13 -21.06
CA GLU A 46 -0.68 11.85 -21.59
C GLU A 46 -0.65 13.29 -21.10
N ILE A 47 -0.83 14.22 -22.03
CA ILE A 47 -1.17 15.61 -21.72
C ILE A 47 -2.60 15.82 -22.22
N LYS A 48 -3.47 16.32 -21.36
CA LYS A 48 -4.86 16.62 -21.67
C LYS A 48 -5.13 18.09 -21.35
N ILE A 49 -5.65 18.82 -22.33
CA ILE A 49 -6.09 20.20 -22.19
C ILE A 49 -7.61 20.19 -22.12
N LEU A 50 -8.18 20.79 -21.07
CA LEU A 50 -9.60 20.90 -20.80
C LEU A 50 -10.04 22.37 -20.96
N LYS A 51 -11.11 22.63 -21.71
CA LYS A 51 -11.65 23.97 -21.88
C LYS A 51 -13.17 23.98 -21.82
N GLY A 52 -13.72 24.72 -20.85
CA GLY A 52 -15.16 24.91 -20.71
C GLY A 52 -15.70 26.05 -21.58
N PHE A 53 -16.99 26.00 -21.94
CA PHE A 53 -17.62 27.07 -22.72
C PHE A 53 -17.72 28.39 -21.97
N ASP A 54 -18.04 28.34 -20.69
CA ASP A 54 -18.25 29.52 -19.82
C ASP A 54 -17.01 29.89 -19.00
N SER A 55 -15.83 29.37 -19.39
CA SER A 55 -14.64 29.40 -18.55
C SER A 55 -13.51 30.22 -19.17
N GLU A 56 -12.92 31.14 -18.41
CA GLU A 56 -11.75 31.92 -18.87
C GLU A 56 -10.47 31.08 -18.72
N GLY A 57 -9.91 30.62 -19.84
CA GLY A 57 -8.65 29.86 -19.86
C GLY A 57 -8.85 28.36 -20.06
N ALA A 58 -7.73 27.63 -20.14
CA ALA A 58 -7.68 26.19 -20.28
C ALA A 58 -6.96 25.57 -19.09
N GLU A 59 -7.37 24.37 -18.73
CA GLU A 59 -6.78 23.55 -17.67
C GLU A 59 -5.95 22.44 -18.31
N ALA A 60 -4.82 22.07 -17.70
CA ALA A 60 -3.97 21.00 -18.19
C ALA A 60 -3.82 19.90 -17.14
N GLU A 61 -4.09 18.67 -17.56
CA GLU A 61 -3.74 17.46 -16.84
C GLU A 61 -2.52 16.82 -17.50
N ILE A 62 -1.55 16.44 -16.67
CA ILE A 62 -0.34 15.72 -17.08
C ILE A 62 -0.33 14.39 -16.34
N ARG A 63 -0.34 13.29 -17.09
CA ARG A 63 -0.17 11.94 -16.58
C ARG A 63 1.05 11.30 -17.23
N ALA A 64 1.88 10.62 -16.46
CA ALA A 64 2.92 9.76 -16.98
C ALA A 64 3.11 8.55 -16.07
N ASP A 65 3.24 7.38 -16.64
CA ASP A 65 3.53 6.12 -15.95
C ASP A 65 4.73 5.48 -16.64
N HIS A 66 5.72 5.05 -15.86
CA HIS A 66 6.85 4.30 -16.36
C HIS A 66 7.25 3.21 -15.38
N ILE A 67 7.40 1.99 -15.90
CA ILE A 67 7.90 0.85 -15.15
C ILE A 67 9.13 0.28 -15.84
N SER A 68 10.18 0.09 -15.06
CA SER A 68 11.42 -0.57 -15.43
C SER A 68 11.74 -1.70 -14.47
N ARG A 69 11.95 -2.91 -14.98
CA ARG A 69 12.53 -4.02 -14.23
C ARG A 69 13.93 -4.28 -14.79
N PHE A 70 14.95 -4.10 -13.96
CA PHE A 70 16.34 -4.30 -14.36
C PHE A 70 16.76 -5.75 -14.11
N VAL A 71 17.93 -6.14 -14.63
CA VAL A 71 18.52 -7.46 -14.33
C VAL A 71 18.72 -7.60 -12.81
N GLY A 72 18.27 -8.73 -12.25
CA GLY A 72 18.17 -8.93 -10.81
C GLY A 72 16.76 -8.62 -10.31
N ASP A 73 16.65 -8.11 -9.07
CA ASP A 73 15.38 -7.80 -8.42
C ASP A 73 15.13 -6.28 -8.33
N ALA A 74 15.89 -5.48 -9.08
CA ALA A 74 15.80 -4.02 -9.06
C ALA A 74 14.63 -3.51 -9.92
N THR A 75 13.90 -2.55 -9.37
CA THR A 75 12.69 -1.95 -9.96
C THR A 75 12.76 -0.43 -9.88
N LEU A 76 12.28 0.22 -10.94
CA LEU A 76 11.95 1.65 -10.95
C LEU A 76 10.51 1.81 -11.43
N ASP A 77 9.73 2.57 -10.66
CA ASP A 77 8.35 2.94 -10.94
C ASP A 77 8.23 4.46 -10.84
N ILE A 78 7.70 5.10 -11.87
CA ILE A 78 7.48 6.54 -11.91
C ILE A 78 6.03 6.77 -12.30
N LEU A 79 5.31 7.49 -11.45
CA LEU A 79 4.00 8.04 -11.73
C LEU A 79 4.07 9.57 -11.62
N ALA A 80 3.70 10.28 -12.66
CA ALA A 80 3.35 11.68 -12.59
C ALA A 80 1.85 11.80 -12.82
N ASP A 81 1.14 12.46 -11.92
CA ASP A 81 -0.26 12.81 -12.07
C ASP A 81 -0.46 14.19 -11.46
N TYR A 82 -0.69 15.17 -12.32
CA TYR A 82 -0.70 16.60 -11.99
C TYR A 82 -1.81 17.34 -12.74
N VAL A 83 -2.43 18.29 -12.06
CA VAL A 83 -3.42 19.22 -12.64
C VAL A 83 -3.03 20.66 -12.33
N THR A 84 -3.25 21.58 -13.27
CA THR A 84 -2.95 23.00 -13.06
C THR A 84 -4.00 23.70 -12.17
N ASP A 85 -5.26 23.26 -12.18
CA ASP A 85 -6.38 23.80 -11.40
C ASP A 85 -7.34 22.68 -10.97
N LYS A 86 -7.24 22.34 -9.69
CA LYS A 86 -8.03 21.29 -9.02
C LYS A 86 -9.54 21.54 -9.07
N ALA A 87 -9.98 22.78 -8.95
CA ALA A 87 -11.41 23.11 -8.93
C ALA A 87 -12.01 22.91 -10.33
N ARG A 88 -11.31 23.42 -11.35
CA ARG A 88 -11.76 23.29 -12.74
C ARG A 88 -11.69 21.85 -13.24
N TYR A 89 -10.69 21.09 -12.83
CA TYR A 89 -10.61 19.66 -13.17
C TYR A 89 -11.84 18.88 -12.66
N LYS A 90 -12.35 19.20 -11.46
CA LYS A 90 -13.58 18.58 -10.91
C LYS A 90 -14.85 18.93 -11.71
N GLU A 91 -14.85 20.04 -12.44
CA GLU A 91 -15.99 20.45 -13.26
C GLU A 91 -15.89 19.92 -14.69
N LEU A 92 -14.69 20.01 -15.27
CA LEU A 92 -14.41 19.77 -16.68
C LEU A 92 -13.98 18.34 -17.01
N GLY A 93 -13.68 17.51 -16.00
CA GLY A 93 -13.25 16.13 -16.20
C GLY A 93 -14.18 15.33 -17.11
N ASP A 94 -13.59 14.46 -17.94
CA ASP A 94 -14.31 13.76 -19.00
C ASP A 94 -15.24 12.66 -18.44
N THR A 95 -14.93 12.16 -17.25
CA THR A 95 -15.66 11.07 -16.59
C THR A 95 -16.19 11.48 -15.23
N LEU A 96 -17.07 10.66 -14.64
CA LEU A 96 -17.48 10.86 -13.25
C LEU A 96 -16.29 10.65 -12.29
N GLU A 97 -15.44 9.68 -12.57
CA GLU A 97 -14.26 9.34 -11.76
C GLU A 97 -13.28 10.52 -11.66
N GLU A 98 -12.97 11.16 -12.78
CA GLU A 98 -12.10 12.34 -12.83
C GLU A 98 -12.71 13.47 -11.97
N ARG A 99 -14.03 13.67 -12.06
CA ARG A 99 -14.73 14.72 -11.31
C ARG A 99 -14.93 14.42 -9.83
N SER A 100 -14.91 13.14 -9.46
CA SER A 100 -14.93 12.68 -8.06
C SER A 100 -13.54 12.51 -7.44
N THR A 101 -12.47 12.89 -8.16
CA THR A 101 -11.11 12.73 -7.67
C THR A 101 -10.90 13.56 -6.39
N LEU A 102 -10.45 12.89 -5.33
CA LEU A 102 -10.15 13.50 -4.04
C LEU A 102 -8.67 13.84 -3.91
N LEU A 103 -7.81 13.09 -4.60
CA LEU A 103 -6.38 13.11 -4.44
C LEU A 103 -5.69 12.62 -5.71
N LYS A 104 -4.62 13.30 -6.12
CA LYS A 104 -3.67 12.81 -7.12
C LYS A 104 -2.31 12.63 -6.47
N LYS A 105 -1.57 11.62 -6.93
CA LYS A 105 -0.23 11.29 -6.42
C LYS A 105 0.74 11.20 -7.58
N SER A 106 1.84 11.92 -7.45
CA SER A 106 3.02 11.72 -8.26
C SER A 106 4.09 11.08 -7.40
N TYR A 107 4.77 10.06 -7.89
CA TYR A 107 5.90 9.48 -7.19
C TYR A 107 6.99 8.95 -8.12
N ILE A 108 8.18 8.85 -7.57
CA ILE A 108 9.27 8.03 -8.09
C ILE A 108 9.62 7.02 -7.00
N TYR A 109 9.61 5.75 -7.35
CA TYR A 109 9.91 4.65 -6.45
C TYR A 109 10.98 3.77 -7.07
N PHE A 110 12.03 3.51 -6.31
CA PHE A 110 13.08 2.57 -6.65
C PHE A 110 13.19 1.53 -5.55
N SER A 111 13.39 0.27 -5.90
CA SER A 111 13.68 -0.78 -4.94
C SER A 111 14.64 -1.82 -5.50
N ASP A 112 15.47 -2.37 -4.63
CA ASP A 112 16.39 -3.47 -4.95
C ASP A 112 16.40 -4.49 -3.82
N SER A 113 16.28 -5.78 -4.16
CA SER A 113 16.31 -6.86 -3.18
C SER A 113 17.73 -7.35 -2.99
N THR A 114 18.16 -7.42 -1.73
CA THR A 114 19.53 -7.76 -1.36
C THR A 114 19.58 -9.02 -0.47
N GLY A 115 20.81 -9.44 -0.18
CA GLY A 115 21.10 -10.50 0.79
C GLY A 115 20.59 -10.24 2.20
N TYR A 116 20.18 -9.02 2.56
CA TYR A 116 19.76 -8.62 3.91
C TYR A 116 18.32 -8.10 4.00
N GLY A 117 17.64 -7.92 2.87
CA GLY A 117 16.32 -7.30 2.81
C GLY A 117 16.15 -6.48 1.55
N SER A 118 15.14 -5.62 1.49
CA SER A 118 14.87 -4.75 0.35
C SER A 118 15.24 -3.31 0.67
N LEU A 119 16.13 -2.74 -0.13
CA LEU A 119 16.42 -1.31 -0.11
C LEU A 119 15.41 -0.61 -0.98
N PHE A 120 14.93 0.56 -0.54
CA PHE A 120 14.02 1.37 -1.35
C PHE A 120 14.31 2.87 -1.21
N GLY A 121 13.89 3.59 -2.24
CA GLY A 121 13.78 5.04 -2.24
C GLY A 121 12.45 5.46 -2.84
N LEU A 122 11.80 6.42 -2.23
CA LEU A 122 10.52 6.97 -2.63
C LEU A 122 10.58 8.48 -2.56
N GLY A 123 10.19 9.16 -3.63
CA GLY A 123 9.77 10.55 -3.58
C GLY A 123 8.29 10.62 -3.92
N ARG A 124 7.46 11.17 -3.02
CA ARG A 124 6.01 11.28 -3.24
C ARG A 124 5.54 12.72 -3.10
N TRP A 125 4.96 13.23 -4.17
CA TRP A 125 4.20 14.47 -4.23
C TRP A 125 2.69 14.16 -4.28
N THR A 126 1.90 14.89 -3.50
CA THR A 126 0.47 14.67 -3.34
C THR A 126 -0.28 15.97 -3.58
N GLU A 127 -1.33 15.89 -4.38
CA GLU A 127 -2.30 16.96 -4.59
C GLU A 127 -3.64 16.56 -3.98
N SER A 128 -4.02 17.22 -2.89
CA SER A 128 -5.36 17.07 -2.31
C SER A 128 -6.32 18.04 -3.00
N PHE A 129 -7.47 17.52 -3.44
CA PHE A 129 -8.54 18.34 -4.03
C PHE A 129 -9.46 18.97 -2.99
N ASN A 130 -9.24 18.67 -1.71
CA ASN A 130 -10.01 19.20 -0.59
C ASN A 130 -9.15 20.04 0.38
N THR A 131 -7.84 20.07 0.16
CA THR A 131 -6.88 20.79 1.00
C THR A 131 -6.05 21.73 0.12
N PRO A 132 -5.74 22.95 0.58
CA PRO A 132 -4.76 23.82 -0.04
C PRO A 132 -3.40 23.09 -0.26
N GLN A 133 -2.70 23.43 -1.35
CA GLN A 133 -1.48 22.70 -1.73
C GLN A 133 -0.32 22.98 -0.77
N ASP A 134 -0.25 24.20 -0.25
CA ASP A 134 0.69 24.68 0.76
C ASP A 134 0.56 23.93 2.09
N GLU A 135 -0.64 23.43 2.43
CA GLU A 135 -0.90 22.62 3.63
C GLU A 135 -0.73 21.11 3.42
N THR A 136 -0.69 20.65 2.16
CA THR A 136 -0.64 19.23 1.81
C THR A 136 0.76 18.66 2.09
N LEU A 137 0.81 17.63 2.94
CA LEU A 137 2.07 16.98 3.33
C LEU A 137 2.69 16.20 2.17
N GLN A 138 3.96 16.48 1.91
CA GLN A 138 4.80 15.80 0.93
C GLN A 138 5.80 14.88 1.64
N GLN A 139 6.24 13.80 0.98
CA GLN A 139 7.22 12.87 1.53
C GLN A 139 8.39 12.77 0.54
N LEU A 140 9.42 13.59 0.75
CA LEU A 140 10.47 13.88 -0.23
C LEU A 140 11.84 14.12 0.45
N PRO A 141 12.77 13.16 0.49
CA PRO A 141 12.63 11.75 0.12
C PRO A 141 12.16 10.87 1.29
N SER A 142 11.83 9.62 0.99
CA SER A 142 11.79 8.49 1.91
C SER A 142 12.79 7.44 1.44
N LEU A 143 13.67 6.98 2.31
CA LEU A 143 14.70 5.99 2.02
C LEU A 143 14.66 4.93 3.10
N GLY A 144 14.80 3.66 2.74
CA GLY A 144 14.78 2.65 3.77
C GLY A 144 15.30 1.28 3.38
N LEU A 145 15.39 0.45 4.40
CA LEU A 145 15.68 -0.96 4.38
C LEU A 145 14.51 -1.67 5.08
N TRP A 146 13.82 -2.54 4.36
CA TRP A 146 12.96 -3.57 4.95
C TRP A 146 13.80 -4.83 5.13
N GLY A 147 14.16 -5.13 6.36
CA GLY A 147 15.02 -6.26 6.68
C GLY A 147 14.29 -7.57 6.44
N LYS A 148 15.04 -8.60 6.08
CA LYS A 148 14.57 -9.98 6.20
C LYS A 148 15.20 -10.62 7.43
N GLU A 149 14.55 -11.67 7.94
CA GLU A 149 15.13 -12.48 9.00
C GLU A 149 16.50 -13.03 8.58
N TYR A 150 17.51 -12.77 9.39
CA TYR A 150 18.86 -13.30 9.20
C TYR A 150 19.25 -14.16 10.39
N ALA A 151 19.87 -15.31 10.12
CA ALA A 151 20.28 -16.23 11.17
C ALA A 151 21.35 -15.56 12.07
N LEU A 152 21.14 -15.61 13.38
CA LEU A 152 22.11 -15.17 14.38
C LEU A 152 22.90 -16.36 14.90
N TRP A 153 22.23 -17.25 15.64
CA TRP A 153 22.76 -18.52 16.13
C TRP A 153 21.61 -19.47 16.46
N GLY A 154 21.81 -20.78 16.29
CA GLY A 154 20.79 -21.79 16.61
C GLY A 154 19.44 -21.48 15.95
N PRO A 155 18.31 -21.50 16.68
CA PRO A 155 16.99 -21.17 16.14
C PRO A 155 16.66 -19.67 16.17
N PHE A 156 17.62 -18.80 16.50
CA PHE A 156 17.41 -17.36 16.65
C PHE A 156 17.75 -16.61 15.36
N TYR A 157 16.84 -15.73 14.98
CA TYR A 157 16.97 -14.83 13.84
C TYR A 157 16.90 -13.38 14.30
N GLY A 158 17.61 -12.49 13.63
CA GLY A 158 17.50 -11.05 13.79
C GLY A 158 16.67 -10.45 12.66
N LEU A 159 16.00 -9.34 12.94
CA LEU A 159 15.26 -8.54 11.96
C LEU A 159 15.53 -7.06 12.22
N THR A 160 15.81 -6.30 11.16
CA THR A 160 16.07 -4.86 11.27
C THR A 160 15.38 -4.11 10.15
N ASP A 161 14.45 -3.22 10.48
CA ASP A 161 13.87 -2.27 9.54
C ASP A 161 14.37 -0.87 9.87
N ALA A 162 14.72 -0.09 8.85
CA ALA A 162 15.15 1.29 9.00
C ALA A 162 14.54 2.15 7.90
N VAL A 163 13.89 3.25 8.25
CA VAL A 163 13.27 4.17 7.28
C VAL A 163 13.54 5.60 7.68
N PHE A 164 14.16 6.36 6.80
CA PHE A 164 14.27 7.81 6.89
C PHE A 164 13.19 8.45 6.03
N ASP A 165 12.39 9.33 6.61
CA ASP A 165 11.35 10.09 5.93
C ASP A 165 11.62 11.59 6.10
N ASN A 166 11.57 12.37 5.03
CA ASN A 166 11.53 13.83 5.08
C ASN A 166 10.14 14.33 4.67
N PHE A 167 9.47 14.99 5.60
CA PHE A 167 8.13 15.52 5.46
C PHE A 167 8.15 17.02 5.22
N THR A 168 7.61 17.48 4.10
CA THR A 168 7.64 18.89 3.71
C THR A 168 6.25 19.41 3.34
N ARG A 169 6.02 20.69 3.65
CA ARG A 169 4.88 21.52 3.21
C ARG A 169 5.20 22.97 3.50
N GLU A 170 4.46 23.90 2.92
CA GLU A 170 4.69 25.33 3.12
C GLU A 170 4.08 25.81 4.45
N VAL A 171 2.88 25.33 4.77
CA VAL A 171 2.13 25.69 5.99
C VAL A 171 1.86 24.44 6.81
N GLY A 172 2.21 24.47 8.10
CA GLY A 172 2.02 23.37 9.05
C GLY A 172 3.32 22.70 9.48
N VAL A 173 3.18 21.56 10.18
CA VAL A 173 4.33 20.83 10.76
C VAL A 173 5.12 20.13 9.66
N LYS A 174 6.43 20.35 9.64
CA LYS A 174 7.40 19.73 8.72
C LYS A 174 8.56 19.18 9.53
N GLY A 175 9.24 18.16 9.02
CA GLY A 175 10.34 17.57 9.74
C GLY A 175 10.82 16.29 9.11
N GLU A 176 11.80 15.68 9.76
CA GLU A 176 12.39 14.42 9.35
C GLU A 176 12.12 13.38 10.44
N ARG A 177 12.01 12.12 10.03
CA ARG A 177 11.83 10.99 10.93
C ARG A 177 12.77 9.86 10.52
N LEU A 178 13.61 9.41 11.45
CA LEU A 178 14.32 8.14 11.34
C LEU A 178 13.58 7.11 12.19
N ARG A 179 13.00 6.11 11.55
CA ARG A 179 12.37 4.96 12.17
C ARG A 179 13.34 3.80 12.15
N LEU A 180 13.51 3.15 13.29
CA LEU A 180 14.29 1.94 13.47
C LEU A 180 13.43 0.89 14.19
N SER A 181 13.33 -0.31 13.63
CA SER A 181 12.73 -1.46 14.32
C SER A 181 13.76 -2.58 14.36
N GLN A 182 14.16 -2.96 15.57
CA GLN A 182 15.06 -4.10 15.79
C GLN A 182 14.30 -5.20 16.51
N GLY A 183 14.30 -6.40 15.94
CA GLY A 183 13.64 -7.56 16.51
C GLY A 183 14.49 -8.81 16.49
N PHE A 184 14.00 -9.80 17.23
CA PHE A 184 14.49 -11.17 17.25
C PHE A 184 13.33 -12.11 17.02
N ALA A 185 13.58 -13.21 16.33
CA ALA A 185 12.60 -14.22 16.04
C ALA A 185 13.11 -15.62 16.41
N ILE A 186 12.19 -16.47 16.84
CA ILE A 186 12.36 -17.90 16.92
C ILE A 186 11.18 -18.55 16.19
N SER A 187 11.48 -19.48 15.29
CA SER A 187 10.48 -20.22 14.54
C SER A 187 10.76 -21.71 14.62
N ARG A 188 9.69 -22.50 14.70
CA ARG A 188 9.77 -23.96 14.73
C ARG A 188 8.60 -24.56 13.98
N ALA A 189 8.90 -25.48 13.07
CA ALA A 189 7.89 -26.34 12.45
C ALA A 189 8.09 -27.77 12.96
N VAL A 190 7.02 -28.40 13.43
CA VAL A 190 7.00 -29.81 13.83
C VAL A 190 5.83 -30.49 13.13
N GLY A 191 6.14 -31.27 12.10
CA GLY A 191 5.12 -31.89 11.25
C GLY A 191 4.23 -30.82 10.62
N SER A 192 2.94 -30.90 10.89
CA SER A 192 1.90 -30.00 10.39
C SER A 192 1.67 -28.76 11.25
N VAL A 193 2.42 -28.56 12.33
CA VAL A 193 2.27 -27.42 13.24
C VAL A 193 3.45 -26.48 13.08
N GLY A 194 3.17 -25.21 12.77
CA GLY A 194 4.13 -24.13 12.76
C GLY A 194 3.95 -23.24 13.98
N SER A 195 5.04 -22.80 14.59
CA SER A 195 5.01 -21.73 15.59
C SER A 195 6.13 -20.72 15.35
N LYS A 196 5.82 -19.47 15.68
CA LYS A 196 6.74 -18.34 15.53
C LYS A 196 6.53 -17.38 16.70
N ALA A 197 7.61 -16.93 17.30
CA ALA A 197 7.59 -15.85 18.28
C ALA A 197 8.64 -14.83 17.90
N MET A 198 8.27 -13.56 17.97
CA MET A 198 9.11 -12.42 17.67
C MET A 198 8.91 -11.33 18.71
N GLY A 199 9.95 -10.53 18.92
CA GLY A 199 9.82 -9.34 19.73
C GLY A 199 11.01 -8.41 19.56
N GLY A 200 10.81 -7.16 19.89
CA GLY A 200 11.78 -6.13 19.60
C GLY A 200 11.43 -4.77 20.18
N LEU A 201 12.20 -3.79 19.76
CA LEU A 201 11.99 -2.38 20.04
C LEU A 201 11.81 -1.65 18.71
N LYS A 202 10.82 -0.75 18.67
CA LYS A 202 10.70 0.26 17.61
C LYS A 202 11.00 1.63 18.20
N ALA A 203 11.68 2.46 17.42
CA ALA A 203 12.05 3.82 17.76
C ALA A 203 11.79 4.74 16.56
N ASN A 204 11.14 5.88 16.80
CA ASN A 204 11.06 6.99 15.86
C ASN A 204 11.82 8.18 16.46
N LEU A 205 12.84 8.64 15.74
CA LEU A 205 13.62 9.83 16.06
C LEU A 205 13.20 10.94 15.11
N TYR A 206 12.75 12.07 15.65
CA TYR A 206 12.21 13.18 14.88
C TYR A 206 13.09 14.41 14.97
N ARG A 207 13.13 15.18 13.88
CA ARG A 207 13.62 16.56 13.88
C ARG A 207 12.59 17.45 13.23
N SER A 208 11.96 18.32 14.01
CA SER A 208 10.85 19.17 13.56
C SER A 208 10.89 20.52 14.27
N GLY A 209 10.75 21.62 13.53
CA GLY A 209 10.72 22.97 14.13
C GLY A 209 12.01 23.41 14.85
N GLY A 210 13.13 22.70 14.66
CA GLY A 210 14.37 22.93 15.41
C GLY A 210 14.44 22.17 16.75
N GLU A 211 13.42 21.38 17.06
CA GLU A 211 13.37 20.47 18.20
C GLU A 211 13.58 19.02 17.75
N GLU A 212 14.07 18.20 18.68
CA GLU A 212 14.26 16.76 18.51
C GLU A 212 13.30 16.03 19.44
N TYR A 213 12.63 15.00 18.94
CA TYR A 213 11.71 14.16 19.71
C TYR A 213 12.09 12.69 19.51
N GLU A 214 11.76 11.85 20.47
CA GLU A 214 12.01 10.42 20.42
C GLU A 214 10.80 9.66 20.94
N GLU A 215 10.32 8.69 20.17
CA GLU A 215 9.26 7.77 20.59
C GLU A 215 9.79 6.35 20.50
N THR A 216 9.74 5.61 21.60
CA THR A 216 10.14 4.20 21.62
C THR A 216 9.02 3.35 22.18
N ALA A 217 8.86 2.14 21.65
CA ALA A 217 7.95 1.16 22.24
C ALA A 217 8.42 -0.27 21.97
N PRO A 218 8.24 -1.18 22.92
CA PRO A 218 8.41 -2.60 22.67
C PRO A 218 7.29 -3.12 21.77
N TRP A 219 7.59 -4.15 20.99
CA TRP A 219 6.60 -4.90 20.22
C TRP A 219 6.86 -6.40 20.35
N ALA A 220 5.80 -7.20 20.22
CA ALA A 220 5.88 -8.65 20.22
C ALA A 220 4.82 -9.27 19.31
N LEU A 221 5.17 -10.40 18.69
CA LEU A 221 4.26 -11.21 17.88
C LEU A 221 4.46 -12.68 18.25
N ALA A 222 3.38 -13.40 18.47
CA ALA A 222 3.42 -14.85 18.59
C ALA A 222 2.34 -15.46 17.68
N GLU A 223 2.68 -16.51 16.95
CA GLU A 223 1.79 -17.18 16.02
C GLU A 223 1.92 -18.69 16.17
N VAL A 224 0.80 -19.38 16.10
CA VAL A 224 0.74 -20.83 15.91
C VAL A 224 -0.25 -21.14 14.81
N SER A 225 0.12 -22.05 13.92
CA SER A 225 -0.72 -22.52 12.84
C SER A 225 -0.64 -24.04 12.71
N HIS A 226 -1.71 -24.63 12.21
CA HIS A 226 -1.75 -26.05 11.89
C HIS A 226 -2.30 -26.23 10.49
N SER A 227 -1.53 -26.83 9.58
CA SER A 227 -1.98 -27.13 8.23
C SER A 227 -2.41 -28.59 8.11
N SER A 228 -3.63 -28.82 7.67
CA SER A 228 -4.19 -30.15 7.49
C SER A 228 -4.69 -30.33 6.05
N LEU A 229 -4.35 -31.46 5.44
CA LEU A 229 -4.77 -31.82 4.09
C LEU A 229 -5.88 -32.86 4.17
N GLY A 230 -7.05 -32.53 3.63
CA GLY A 230 -8.18 -33.41 3.45
C GLY A 230 -8.51 -33.61 1.97
N TYR A 231 -9.44 -34.52 1.70
CA TYR A 231 -9.88 -34.83 0.34
C TYR A 231 -11.41 -34.85 0.28
N LEU A 232 -11.99 -34.19 -0.72
CA LEU A 232 -13.42 -34.23 -1.00
C LEU A 232 -13.63 -34.60 -2.48
N GLY A 233 -13.85 -35.88 -2.72
CA GLY A 233 -13.90 -36.42 -4.08
C GLY A 233 -12.52 -36.32 -4.75
N ALA A 234 -12.43 -35.57 -5.85
CA ALA A 234 -11.17 -35.32 -6.56
C ALA A 234 -10.47 -34.03 -6.11
N ALA A 235 -11.06 -33.28 -5.17
CA ALA A 235 -10.50 -32.03 -4.67
C ALA A 235 -9.64 -32.27 -3.42
N ASP A 236 -8.46 -31.67 -3.40
CA ASP A 236 -7.61 -31.57 -2.22
C ASP A 236 -8.06 -30.33 -1.43
N ILE A 237 -8.19 -30.44 -0.11
CA ILE A 237 -8.61 -29.34 0.76
C ILE A 237 -7.51 -29.10 1.78
N LEU A 238 -6.86 -27.95 1.71
CA LEU A 238 -5.92 -27.47 2.72
C LEU A 238 -6.66 -26.58 3.72
N LEU A 239 -6.75 -27.01 4.97
CA LEU A 239 -7.28 -26.21 6.08
C LEU A 239 -6.14 -25.77 6.99
N THR A 240 -6.02 -24.46 7.19
CA THR A 240 -5.00 -23.84 8.05
C THR A 240 -5.66 -22.93 9.08
N PRO A 241 -6.11 -23.47 10.23
CA PRO A 241 -6.36 -22.65 11.42
C PRO A 241 -5.04 -22.04 11.93
N SER A 242 -5.12 -20.77 12.32
CA SER A 242 -4.03 -20.09 13.02
C SER A 242 -4.54 -19.19 14.13
N LEU A 243 -3.66 -18.93 15.10
CA LEU A 243 -3.89 -18.02 16.20
C LEU A 243 -2.66 -17.14 16.33
N SER A 244 -2.84 -15.84 16.21
CA SER A 244 -1.76 -14.87 16.41
C SER A 244 -2.07 -13.94 17.58
N TRP A 245 -1.06 -13.59 18.36
CA TRP A 245 -1.06 -12.49 19.30
C TRP A 245 -0.09 -11.40 18.82
N ASN A 246 -0.56 -10.16 18.74
CA ASN A 246 0.24 -9.00 18.38
C ASN A 246 0.14 -7.96 19.50
N PHE A 247 1.30 -7.52 19.98
CA PHE A 247 1.43 -6.53 21.04
C PHE A 247 2.33 -5.38 20.60
N GLN A 248 1.90 -4.18 20.92
CA GLN A 248 2.64 -2.94 20.84
C GLN A 248 2.50 -2.21 22.18
N GLY A 249 3.64 -1.86 22.77
CA GLY A 249 3.70 -1.01 23.96
C GLY A 249 3.29 0.43 23.65
N GLU A 250 3.03 1.18 24.71
CA GLU A 250 2.80 2.62 24.61
C GLU A 250 4.13 3.34 24.39
N GLY A 251 4.10 4.44 23.62
CA GLY A 251 5.21 5.35 23.46
C GLY A 251 5.50 6.13 24.75
N GLU A 252 6.70 6.71 24.84
CA GLU A 252 7.15 7.45 26.02
C GLU A 252 6.86 8.96 25.93
N ASP A 253 6.73 9.55 24.72
CA ASP A 253 6.78 11.02 24.56
C ASP A 253 5.40 11.72 24.41
N SER A 254 4.44 11.37 23.57
CA SER A 254 3.18 12.12 23.34
C SER A 254 3.28 13.54 22.73
N GLN A 255 4.43 14.24 22.78
CA GLN A 255 4.60 15.55 22.11
C GLN A 255 5.18 15.44 20.71
N ALA A 256 5.58 14.23 20.29
CA ALA A 256 6.09 13.99 18.95
C ALA A 256 5.07 14.38 17.86
N PRO A 257 5.53 14.98 16.75
CA PRO A 257 4.65 15.38 15.66
C PRO A 257 4.01 14.16 14.98
N TYR A 258 2.74 14.32 14.57
CA TYR A 258 2.02 13.32 13.80
C TYR A 258 2.07 13.66 12.29
N PHE A 259 2.74 12.82 11.51
CA PHE A 259 2.82 12.89 10.06
C PHE A 259 1.99 11.80 9.38
N ASP A 260 2.08 10.57 9.88
CA ASP A 260 1.37 9.40 9.35
C ASP A 260 1.08 8.35 10.43
N ALA A 261 0.44 7.24 10.04
CA ALA A 261 0.06 6.16 10.95
C ALA A 261 1.24 5.46 11.66
N ASN A 262 2.48 5.65 11.21
CA ASN A 262 3.66 5.10 11.87
C ASN A 262 4.11 5.94 13.08
N ASP A 263 3.51 7.11 13.30
CA ASP A 263 3.70 7.92 14.51
C ASP A 263 2.75 7.49 15.64
N ASP A 264 1.83 6.55 15.36
CA ASP A 264 0.92 6.00 16.36
C ASP A 264 1.61 4.94 17.24
N PHE A 265 2.05 5.39 18.41
CA PHE A 265 2.61 4.56 19.48
C PHE A 265 1.57 4.24 20.56
N SER A 266 0.27 4.28 20.23
CA SER A 266 -0.76 3.77 21.14
C SER A 266 -0.53 2.29 21.47
N LYS A 267 -0.79 1.94 22.73
CA LYS A 267 -0.73 0.56 23.20
C LYS A 267 -1.75 -0.27 22.43
N LYS A 268 -1.34 -1.43 21.93
CA LYS A 268 -2.23 -2.40 21.25
C LYS A 268 -1.91 -3.81 21.75
N SER A 269 -2.93 -4.62 21.99
CA SER A 269 -2.76 -6.04 22.32
C SER A 269 -3.91 -6.80 21.71
N ARG A 270 -3.66 -7.66 20.73
CA ARG A 270 -4.71 -8.28 19.93
C ARG A 270 -4.45 -9.76 19.76
N ILE A 271 -5.48 -10.57 19.98
CA ILE A 271 -5.49 -11.98 19.58
C ILE A 271 -6.33 -12.11 18.32
N THR A 272 -5.85 -12.85 17.32
CA THR A 272 -6.56 -13.05 16.06
C THR A 272 -6.60 -14.54 15.74
N PRO A 273 -7.71 -15.23 16.05
CA PRO A 273 -8.03 -16.49 15.40
C PRO A 273 -8.33 -16.25 13.93
N LYS A 274 -7.73 -17.08 13.07
CA LYS A 274 -7.94 -17.08 11.63
C LYS A 274 -8.12 -18.53 11.15
N LEU A 275 -8.95 -18.71 10.14
CA LEU A 275 -9.11 -19.97 9.42
C LEU A 275 -8.94 -19.68 7.94
N GLU A 276 -7.98 -20.35 7.32
CA GLU A 276 -7.82 -20.38 5.87
C GLU A 276 -8.19 -21.76 5.34
N SER A 277 -8.88 -21.78 4.22
CA SER A 277 -9.26 -22.98 3.48
C SER A 277 -8.97 -22.77 2.00
N LEU A 278 -8.17 -23.67 1.43
CA LEU A 278 -7.89 -23.71 0.01
C LEU A 278 -8.32 -25.06 -0.56
N ALA A 279 -9.27 -25.05 -1.48
CA ALA A 279 -9.67 -26.24 -2.24
C ALA A 279 -8.99 -26.21 -3.60
N LEU A 280 -8.30 -27.30 -3.94
CA LEU A 280 -7.56 -27.50 -5.18
C LEU A 280 -8.20 -28.64 -5.96
N LEU A 281 -8.33 -28.51 -7.28
CA LEU A 281 -8.75 -29.60 -8.16
C LEU A 281 -7.72 -29.79 -9.27
N GLY A 282 -7.02 -30.92 -9.27
CA GLY A 282 -5.95 -31.18 -10.26
C GLY A 282 -4.81 -30.16 -10.19
N GLY A 283 -4.51 -29.65 -8.99
CA GLY A 283 -3.47 -28.64 -8.76
C GLY A 283 -3.88 -27.20 -9.10
N ARG A 284 -5.16 -26.95 -9.38
CA ARG A 284 -5.71 -25.59 -9.60
C ARG A 284 -6.55 -25.14 -8.42
N ASP A 285 -6.38 -23.89 -8.01
CA ASP A 285 -7.23 -23.23 -7.02
C ASP A 285 -8.68 -23.23 -7.51
N LEU A 286 -9.58 -23.79 -6.70
CA LEU A 286 -11.01 -23.84 -6.95
C LEU A 286 -11.73 -22.87 -6.02
N ILE A 287 -11.41 -22.91 -4.73
CA ILE A 287 -12.00 -22.07 -3.69
C ILE A 287 -10.92 -21.64 -2.72
N HIS A 288 -10.85 -20.36 -2.43
CA HIS A 288 -10.13 -19.79 -1.31
C HIS A 288 -11.14 -19.17 -0.34
N LEU A 289 -11.01 -19.48 0.94
CA LEU A 289 -11.78 -18.86 2.01
C LEU A 289 -10.81 -18.47 3.12
N SER A 290 -10.88 -17.22 3.55
CA SER A 290 -10.13 -16.72 4.70
C SER A 290 -11.11 -16.00 5.62
N VAL A 291 -11.14 -16.39 6.89
CA VAL A 291 -12.00 -15.76 7.90
C VAL A 291 -11.19 -15.49 9.15
N GLN A 292 -11.29 -14.28 9.70
CA GLN A 292 -10.64 -13.90 10.94
C GLN A 292 -11.55 -13.04 11.82
N LYS A 293 -11.42 -13.21 13.13
CA LYS A 293 -12.20 -12.43 14.12
C LYS A 293 -11.25 -11.92 15.20
N PRO A 294 -10.70 -10.71 15.07
CA PRO A 294 -9.74 -10.23 16.05
C PRO A 294 -10.40 -9.82 17.37
N LEU A 295 -9.74 -10.07 18.49
CA LEU A 295 -10.10 -9.66 19.84
C LEU A 295 -9.12 -8.61 20.33
N ASP A 296 -9.59 -7.43 20.72
CA ASP A 296 -8.78 -6.43 21.40
C ASP A 296 -8.70 -6.76 22.89
N LEU A 297 -7.50 -7.10 23.37
CA LEU A 297 -7.28 -7.45 24.77
C LEU A 297 -7.25 -6.22 25.68
N LEU A 298 -7.11 -5.01 25.13
CA LEU A 298 -7.07 -3.79 25.94
C LEU A 298 -8.47 -3.27 26.27
N SER A 299 -9.50 -3.67 25.52
CA SER A 299 -10.89 -3.32 25.81
C SER A 299 -11.54 -4.25 26.85
N VAL A 300 -10.94 -5.42 27.10
CA VAL A 300 -11.42 -6.39 28.09
C VAL A 300 -11.32 -5.82 29.51
N THR A 301 -12.47 -5.41 30.06
CA THR A 301 -12.61 -4.92 31.43
C THR A 301 -12.92 -6.06 32.39
N ASP A 302 -12.33 -6.03 33.59
CA ASP A 302 -12.59 -6.98 34.69
C ASP A 302 -12.37 -8.47 34.38
N GLY A 303 -11.64 -8.78 33.30
CA GLY A 303 -11.34 -10.15 32.87
C GLY A 303 -12.51 -10.87 32.18
N GLU A 304 -13.64 -10.18 31.97
CA GLU A 304 -14.78 -10.70 31.22
C GLU A 304 -14.72 -10.21 29.77
N ILE A 305 -14.66 -11.15 28.81
CA ILE A 305 -14.68 -10.83 27.38
C ILE A 305 -16.12 -10.53 26.98
N ASN A 306 -16.37 -9.29 26.58
CA ASN A 306 -17.64 -8.82 26.07
C ASN A 306 -17.70 -8.90 24.54
N LYS A 307 -18.91 -8.88 23.99
CA LYS A 307 -19.11 -8.86 22.53
C LYS A 307 -18.37 -7.68 21.86
N ASN A 308 -18.33 -6.54 22.54
CA ASN A 308 -17.73 -5.30 22.03
C ASN A 308 -16.19 -5.33 22.02
N ASP A 309 -15.56 -6.33 22.66
CA ASP A 309 -14.11 -6.51 22.63
C ASP A 309 -13.63 -7.13 21.32
N TRP A 310 -14.54 -7.79 20.60
CA TRP A 310 -14.25 -8.33 19.30
C TRP A 310 -14.39 -7.26 18.23
N LEU A 311 -13.34 -7.10 17.43
CA LEU A 311 -13.36 -6.28 16.24
C LEU A 311 -14.20 -6.95 15.14
N PRO A 312 -14.62 -6.22 14.09
CA PRO A 312 -15.43 -6.78 13.01
C PRO A 312 -14.84 -8.08 12.44
N LEU A 313 -15.73 -9.06 12.17
CA LEU A 313 -15.38 -10.29 11.47
C LEU A 313 -14.94 -9.91 10.07
N LYS A 314 -13.76 -10.34 9.63
CA LYS A 314 -13.30 -10.14 8.26
C LYS A 314 -13.31 -11.46 7.52
N GLY A 315 -13.86 -11.45 6.31
CA GLY A 315 -13.96 -12.62 5.45
C GLY A 315 -13.54 -12.29 4.03
N GLU A 316 -12.88 -13.23 3.38
CA GLU A 316 -12.54 -13.19 1.96
C GLU A 316 -12.92 -14.54 1.35
N VAL A 317 -13.54 -14.51 0.17
CA VAL A 317 -13.85 -15.69 -0.63
C VAL A 317 -13.44 -15.46 -2.08
N GLY A 318 -12.66 -16.38 -2.61
CA GLY A 318 -12.33 -16.49 -4.02
C GLY A 318 -12.84 -17.81 -4.57
N ILE A 319 -13.48 -17.80 -5.74
CA ILE A 319 -13.98 -19.01 -6.41
C ILE A 319 -13.58 -18.95 -7.88
N TRP A 320 -12.90 -19.98 -8.35
CA TRP A 320 -12.45 -20.14 -9.74
C TRP A 320 -13.06 -21.41 -10.34
N PRO A 321 -14.37 -21.43 -10.61
CA PRO A 321 -15.04 -22.65 -11.08
C PRO A 321 -14.61 -23.06 -12.49
N LEU A 322 -14.06 -22.13 -13.29
CA LEU A 322 -13.62 -22.32 -14.67
C LEU A 322 -12.39 -21.43 -14.93
N GLU A 323 -11.58 -21.75 -15.94
CA GLU A 323 -10.34 -21.01 -16.28
C GLU A 323 -10.51 -19.50 -16.54
N ARG A 324 -11.72 -19.07 -16.87
CA ARG A 324 -12.02 -17.68 -17.25
C ARG A 324 -13.10 -17.04 -16.38
N LEU A 325 -13.52 -17.72 -15.32
CA LEU A 325 -14.50 -17.21 -14.38
C LEU A 325 -13.87 -17.14 -13.00
N GLU A 326 -13.81 -15.93 -12.48
CA GLU A 326 -13.35 -15.63 -11.13
C GLU A 326 -14.48 -14.88 -10.42
N ILE A 327 -14.79 -15.33 -9.21
CA ILE A 327 -15.72 -14.66 -8.31
C ILE A 327 -14.94 -14.37 -7.05
N PHE A 328 -14.78 -13.10 -6.74
CA PHE A 328 -14.10 -12.64 -5.54
C PHE A 328 -15.04 -11.79 -4.72
N GLY A 329 -14.98 -11.92 -3.41
CA GLY A 329 -15.65 -11.04 -2.48
C GLY A 329 -14.91 -10.98 -1.15
N ASP A 330 -14.79 -9.78 -0.63
CA ASP A 330 -14.36 -9.51 0.74
C ASP A 330 -15.48 -8.79 1.51
N GLY A 331 -15.41 -8.84 2.83
CA GLY A 331 -16.36 -8.12 3.66
C GLY A 331 -16.00 -8.08 5.12
N GLU A 332 -16.55 -7.09 5.81
CA GLU A 332 -16.47 -6.93 7.26
C GLU A 332 -17.87 -6.96 7.88
N HIS A 333 -18.04 -7.66 9.01
CA HIS A 333 -19.31 -7.75 9.73
C HIS A 333 -19.13 -7.42 11.21
N GLU A 334 -19.89 -6.43 11.69
CA GLU A 334 -19.84 -5.93 13.08
C GLU A 334 -20.50 -6.86 14.11
#